data_AF-A0A7S3LN16-F1
#
_entry.id   AF-A0A7S3LN16-F1
#
_cell.length_a   1.000
_cell.length_b   1.000
_cell.length_c   1.000
_cell.angle_alpha   90.00
_cell.angle_beta   90.00
_cell.angle_gamma   90.00
#
_symmetry.space_group_name_H-M   'P 1'
#
loop_
_entity.id
_entity.type
_entity.pdbx_description
1 polymer ?
#
loop_
_entity_poly.entity_id
_entity_poly.type
_entity_poly.pdbx_seq_one_letter_code
_entity_poly.pdbx_strand_id
1 'polypeptide(L)'
;FDAEKQNEIIESEIVDYTEDIEHHENNVCVKRIVPCTYGCDTQNLWAEELEDHQKRLCPNRIITCPLGCKDSTVKAQDLERHKENDCIRRKVCCHLCGEELIFKFKKLHDNNKCEKRPIECELCAETIPYDLLFYHKKQTCLERLVRCRNDGCLSKLKARFRPVHENVRCPYRPVVCEWGCDEGTTFQFKVQHEMEECMLRPVPCPLKCGSKTVQAFCLDKHIQSE
;
A
#
# COMPACT_ATOMS: atom_id res chain seq x y z
N PHE A 1 106.29 51.52 26.64
CA PHE A 1 105.79 52.86 26.97
C PHE A 1 104.30 52.84 26.71
N ASP A 2 103.57 52.93 27.80
CA ASP A 2 102.14 52.70 27.93
C ASP A 2 101.29 53.65 27.09
N ALA A 3 100.16 53.13 26.64
CA ALA A 3 98.96 53.91 26.38
C ALA A 3 97.74 53.01 26.57
N GLU A 4 97.42 52.76 27.83
CA GLU A 4 96.03 52.58 28.25
C GLU A 4 95.20 53.77 27.77
N LYS A 5 93.92 53.51 27.50
CA LYS A 5 92.86 54.45 27.09
C LYS A 5 92.83 54.83 25.61
N GLN A 6 92.20 53.96 24.84
CA GLN A 6 91.03 54.36 24.04
C GLN A 6 90.38 53.09 23.50
N ASN A 7 89.26 52.72 24.12
CA ASN A 7 88.09 52.04 23.54
C ASN A 7 87.32 51.31 24.65
N GLU A 8 86.92 52.06 25.69
CA GLU A 8 85.55 51.89 26.16
C GLU A 8 84.67 52.36 25.01
N ILE A 9 83.83 51.49 24.46
CA ILE A 9 82.48 51.75 23.96
C ILE A 9 81.93 50.42 23.43
N ILE A 10 81.13 49.79 24.30
CA ILE A 10 79.93 49.00 24.00
C ILE A 10 80.17 47.62 23.39
N GLU A 11 80.44 46.66 24.26
CA GLU A 11 80.26 45.23 24.04
C GLU A 11 78.89 44.73 24.56
N SER A 12 77.90 45.61 24.71
CA SER A 12 76.61 45.26 25.31
C SER A 12 75.46 45.50 24.35
N GLU A 13 74.68 44.44 24.14
CA GLU A 13 73.30 44.41 23.62
C GLU A 13 73.15 44.36 22.09
N ILE A 14 73.57 43.24 21.51
CA ILE A 14 72.76 42.63 20.44
C ILE A 14 71.52 42.07 21.15
N VAL A 15 70.48 42.90 21.29
CA VAL A 15 69.15 42.44 21.70
C VAL A 15 68.68 41.46 20.62
N ASP A 16 68.40 40.24 21.03
CA ASP A 16 67.95 39.17 20.14
C ASP A 16 66.49 39.46 19.71
N TYR A 17 66.33 40.28 18.67
CA TYR A 17 65.03 40.63 18.09
C TYR A 17 64.32 39.42 17.43
N THR A 18 64.93 38.23 17.43
CA THR A 18 64.33 37.04 16.80
C THR A 18 63.21 36.44 17.64
N GLU A 19 63.32 36.47 18.98
CA GLU A 19 62.28 35.97 19.89
C GLU A 19 60.97 36.78 19.77
N ASP A 20 61.06 38.09 19.52
CA ASP A 20 59.89 38.99 19.37
C ASP A 20 59.17 38.78 18.03
N ILE A 21 59.93 38.50 16.96
CA ILE A 21 59.37 38.18 15.63
C ILE A 21 58.74 36.79 15.62
N GLU A 22 59.42 35.78 16.19
CA GLU A 22 58.88 34.42 16.27
C GLU A 22 57.61 34.40 17.15
N HIS A 23 57.59 35.15 18.25
CA HIS A 23 56.39 35.31 19.07
C HIS A 23 55.26 36.00 18.28
N HIS A 24 55.57 37.07 17.55
CA HIS A 24 54.61 37.76 16.70
C HIS A 24 54.01 36.82 15.64
N GLU A 25 54.84 36.13 14.86
CA GLU A 25 54.40 35.23 13.77
C GLU A 25 53.52 34.10 14.28
N ASN A 26 53.86 33.50 15.43
CA ASN A 26 53.14 32.36 15.96
C ASN A 26 51.86 32.72 16.73
N ASN A 27 51.79 33.89 17.39
CA ASN A 27 50.70 34.20 18.33
C ASN A 27 49.89 35.44 17.96
N VAL A 28 50.50 36.44 17.32
CA VAL A 28 49.91 37.78 17.13
C VAL A 28 49.50 38.00 15.68
N CYS A 29 50.33 37.57 14.71
CA CYS A 29 50.16 37.81 13.29
C CYS A 29 48.79 37.33 12.81
N VAL A 30 48.03 38.22 12.17
CA VAL A 30 46.68 37.92 11.66
C VAL A 30 46.71 36.98 10.45
N LYS A 31 47.84 36.95 9.73
CA LYS A 31 48.11 36.07 8.59
C LYS A 31 48.77 34.75 8.97
N ARG A 32 48.95 34.48 10.27
CA ARG A 32 49.44 33.18 10.73
C ARG A 32 48.46 32.09 10.32
N ILE A 33 49.00 30.91 9.99
CA ILE A 33 48.19 29.77 9.59
C ILE A 33 47.69 29.06 10.85
N VAL A 34 46.37 28.89 10.97
CA VAL A 34 45.72 28.21 12.10
C VAL A 34 44.88 27.03 11.62
N PRO A 35 44.81 25.93 12.39
CA PRO A 35 43.88 24.85 12.10
C PRO A 35 42.44 25.27 12.40
N CYS A 36 41.49 24.75 11.63
CA CYS A 36 40.06 24.95 11.95
C CYS A 36 39.68 24.20 13.24
N THR A 37 39.02 24.88 14.18
CA THR A 37 38.61 24.27 15.46
C THR A 37 37.53 23.20 15.30
N TYR A 38 36.81 23.17 14.18
CA TYR A 38 35.86 22.10 13.82
C TYR A 38 36.54 20.90 13.15
N GLY A 39 37.88 20.89 13.05
CA GLY A 39 38.67 19.77 12.57
C GLY A 39 38.40 19.39 11.12
N CYS A 40 38.18 20.38 10.23
CA CYS A 40 38.07 20.13 8.79
C CYS A 40 39.42 20.16 8.10
N ASP A 41 39.52 19.55 6.92
CA ASP A 41 40.78 19.38 6.16
C ASP A 41 41.27 20.64 5.42
N THR A 42 40.72 21.82 5.74
CA THR A 42 41.15 23.09 5.12
C THR A 42 42.56 23.46 5.59
N GLN A 43 43.47 23.62 4.64
CA GLN A 43 44.86 24.03 4.88
C GLN A 43 45.04 25.52 4.60
N ASN A 44 46.12 26.10 5.13
CA ASN A 44 46.53 27.50 4.90
C ASN A 44 45.48 28.56 5.30
N LEU A 45 44.67 28.28 6.33
CA LEU A 45 43.65 29.20 6.82
C LEU A 45 44.30 30.29 7.69
N TRP A 46 44.14 31.56 7.32
CA TRP A 46 44.64 32.67 8.13
C TRP A 46 43.79 32.89 9.38
N ALA A 47 44.42 33.35 10.47
CA ALA A 47 43.71 33.61 11.72
C ALA A 47 42.56 34.62 11.57
N GLU A 48 42.69 35.62 10.71
CA GLU A 48 41.63 36.58 10.41
C GLU A 48 40.44 35.98 9.63
N GLU A 49 40.65 34.90 8.88
CA GLU A 49 39.61 34.25 8.06
C GLU A 49 38.88 33.13 8.82
N LEU A 50 39.42 32.69 9.95
CA LEU A 50 38.91 31.54 10.72
C LEU A 50 37.43 31.68 11.07
N GLU A 51 37.00 32.88 11.49
CA GLU A 51 35.63 33.12 11.92
C GLU A 51 34.64 33.06 10.75
N ASP A 52 34.98 33.66 9.60
CA ASP A 52 34.14 33.60 8.39
C ASP A 52 34.07 32.18 7.83
N HIS A 53 35.23 31.50 7.81
CA HIS A 53 35.31 30.09 7.44
C HIS A 53 34.35 29.24 8.29
N GLN A 54 34.41 29.33 9.62
CA GLN A 54 33.55 28.54 10.51
C GLN A 54 32.06 28.84 10.32
N LYS A 55 31.70 30.11 10.10
CA LYS A 55 30.31 30.53 9.94
C LYS A 55 29.72 30.11 8.59
N ARG A 56 30.49 30.16 7.51
CA ARG A 56 29.94 30.09 6.13
C ARG A 56 30.46 28.93 5.30
N LEU A 57 31.74 28.59 5.42
CA LEU A 57 32.44 27.73 4.47
C LEU A 57 32.72 26.33 5.02
N CYS A 58 32.97 26.22 6.33
CA CYS A 58 33.45 24.99 6.94
C CYS A 58 32.48 23.84 6.69
N PRO A 59 32.94 22.70 6.12
CA PRO A 59 32.08 21.54 5.85
C PRO A 59 31.61 20.85 7.15
N ASN A 60 32.40 20.95 8.22
CA ASN A 60 32.09 20.45 9.55
C ASN A 60 31.22 21.41 10.38
N ARG A 61 30.90 22.62 9.88
CA ARG A 61 30.02 23.55 10.61
C ARG A 61 28.65 22.92 10.81
N ILE A 62 28.07 23.22 11.96
CA ILE A 62 26.75 22.72 12.32
C ILE A 62 25.68 23.66 11.76
N ILE A 63 24.77 23.10 10.98
CA ILE A 63 23.62 23.80 10.40
C ILE A 63 22.31 23.16 10.86
N THR A 64 21.25 23.94 10.76
CA THR A 64 19.89 23.45 10.96
C THR A 64 19.37 22.84 9.66
N CYS A 65 18.61 21.75 9.79
CA CYS A 65 17.99 21.15 8.62
C CYS A 65 16.92 22.10 8.05
N PRO A 66 16.96 22.44 6.75
CA PRO A 66 16.01 23.36 6.12
C PRO A 66 14.59 22.78 6.05
N LEU A 67 14.43 21.47 6.23
CA LEU A 67 13.12 20.83 6.33
C LEU A 67 12.47 21.01 7.72
N GLY A 68 13.21 21.54 8.71
CA GLY A 68 12.71 21.78 10.06
C GLY A 68 12.46 20.49 10.85
N CYS A 69 13.35 19.50 10.74
CA CYS A 69 13.33 18.31 11.60
C CYS A 69 13.96 18.61 12.97
N LYS A 70 13.67 17.76 13.96
CA LYS A 70 14.12 17.93 15.35
C LYS A 70 15.61 17.65 15.58
N ASP A 71 16.31 17.08 14.60
CA ASP A 71 17.78 17.00 14.64
C ASP A 71 18.34 18.40 14.38
N SER A 72 18.56 19.12 15.49
CA SER A 72 18.93 20.53 15.50
C SER A 72 20.32 20.81 14.95
N THR A 73 21.11 19.77 14.67
CA THR A 73 22.52 19.92 14.33
C THR A 73 22.97 18.85 13.34
N VAL A 74 23.14 19.23 12.07
CA VAL A 74 23.74 18.40 11.02
C VAL A 74 25.00 19.12 10.52
N LYS A 75 26.09 18.38 10.24
CA LYS A 75 27.25 19.00 9.57
C LYS A 75 26.85 19.41 8.16
N ALA A 76 27.33 20.56 7.69
CA ALA A 76 26.99 21.06 6.36
C ALA A 76 27.26 20.05 5.23
N GLN A 77 28.36 19.31 5.31
CA GLN A 77 28.70 18.26 4.33
C GLN A 77 27.74 17.05 4.34
N ASP A 78 27.09 16.76 5.47
CA ASP A 78 26.19 15.62 5.64
C ASP A 78 24.73 15.97 5.31
N LEU A 79 24.44 17.23 4.95
CA LEU A 79 23.08 17.73 4.78
C LEU A 79 22.28 16.96 3.72
N GLU A 80 22.88 16.69 2.56
CA GLU A 80 22.18 16.00 1.47
C GLU A 80 21.88 14.55 1.84
N ARG A 81 22.86 13.82 2.39
CA ARG A 81 22.65 12.46 2.93
C ARG A 81 21.53 12.46 3.98
N HIS A 82 21.53 13.43 4.89
CA HIS A 82 20.48 13.58 5.89
C HIS A 82 19.11 13.78 5.24
N LYS A 83 18.97 14.69 4.26
CA LYS A 83 17.68 14.93 3.58
C LYS A 83 17.14 13.69 2.88
N GLU A 84 18.01 12.87 2.31
CA GLU A 84 17.62 11.68 1.53
C GLU A 84 17.26 10.49 2.41
N ASN A 85 18.03 10.26 3.49
CA ASN A 85 17.98 9.00 4.24
C ASN A 85 17.49 9.16 5.68
N ASP A 86 17.95 10.20 6.38
CA ASP A 86 17.81 10.29 7.84
C ASP A 86 16.65 11.20 8.26
N CYS A 87 16.34 12.22 7.46
CA CYS A 87 15.42 13.26 7.83
C CYS A 87 14.00 12.70 7.94
N ILE A 88 13.39 12.81 9.13
CA ILE A 88 11.99 12.41 9.33
C ILE A 88 11.00 13.20 8.47
N ARG A 89 11.43 14.33 7.91
CA ARG A 89 10.63 15.19 7.04
C ARG A 89 10.93 15.00 5.54
N ARG A 90 11.79 14.03 5.19
CA ARG A 90 12.06 13.65 3.81
C ARG A 90 10.81 13.16 3.10
N LYS A 91 10.81 13.29 1.78
CA LYS A 91 9.76 12.78 0.91
C LYS A 91 10.01 11.30 0.62
N VAL A 92 8.95 10.49 0.70
CA VAL A 92 8.95 9.06 0.40
C VAL A 92 7.68 8.70 -0.35
N CYS A 93 7.72 7.70 -1.21
CA CYS A 93 6.52 7.20 -1.87
C CYS A 93 5.94 6.00 -1.12
N CYS A 94 4.61 5.90 -1.08
CA CYS A 94 3.96 4.67 -0.66
C CYS A 94 4.13 3.61 -1.75
N HIS A 95 4.62 2.42 -1.40
CA HIS A 95 4.82 1.33 -2.35
C HIS A 95 3.52 0.66 -2.82
N LEU A 96 2.39 0.93 -2.16
CA LEU A 96 1.09 0.36 -2.50
C LEU A 96 0.27 1.27 -3.42
N CYS A 97 0.19 2.57 -3.12
CA CYS A 97 -0.61 3.53 -3.87
C CYS A 97 0.21 4.55 -4.69
N GLY A 98 1.52 4.64 -4.50
CA GLY A 98 2.40 5.58 -5.20
C GLY A 98 2.34 7.03 -4.69
N GLU A 99 1.52 7.34 -3.68
CA GLU A 99 1.40 8.70 -3.13
C GLU A 99 2.73 9.18 -2.52
N GLU A 100 3.11 10.43 -2.80
CA GLU A 100 4.25 11.10 -2.17
C GLU A 100 3.88 11.61 -0.77
N LEU A 101 4.64 11.19 0.22
CA LEU A 101 4.38 11.43 1.64
C LEU A 101 5.60 11.99 2.34
N ILE A 102 5.38 12.66 3.46
CA ILE A 102 6.44 12.96 4.42
C ILE A 102 6.68 11.71 5.27
N PHE A 103 7.93 11.26 5.43
CA PHE A 103 8.27 10.02 6.14
C PHE A 103 7.64 9.90 7.53
N LYS A 104 7.59 11.00 8.30
CA LYS A 104 6.90 11.08 9.60
C LYS A 104 5.46 10.56 9.56
N PHE A 105 4.74 10.77 8.46
CA PHE A 105 3.34 10.34 8.30
C PHE A 105 3.19 9.00 7.58
N LYS A 106 4.28 8.40 7.09
CA LYS A 106 4.24 7.15 6.31
C LYS A 106 3.52 6.03 7.08
N LYS A 107 3.87 5.81 8.35
CA LYS A 107 3.23 4.76 9.18
C LYS A 107 1.73 4.99 9.37
N LEU A 108 1.31 6.25 9.55
CA LEU A 108 -0.11 6.60 9.67
C LEU A 108 -0.83 6.33 8.34
N HIS A 109 -0.20 6.68 7.23
CA HIS A 109 -0.73 6.42 5.90
C HIS A 109 -0.89 4.92 5.66
N ASP A 110 0.18 4.13 5.82
CA ASP A 110 0.20 2.69 5.57
C ASP A 110 -0.93 1.97 6.34
N ASN A 111 -1.15 2.36 7.61
CA ASN A 111 -2.13 1.71 8.46
C ASN A 111 -3.58 2.15 8.19
N ASN A 112 -3.81 3.45 7.94
CA ASN A 112 -5.14 4.03 8.06
C ASN A 112 -5.62 4.83 6.85
N LYS A 113 -4.71 5.29 5.97
CA LYS A 113 -5.07 6.19 4.85
C LYS A 113 -4.83 5.59 3.48
N CYS A 114 -3.91 4.63 3.36
CA CYS A 114 -3.62 3.99 2.09
C CYS A 114 -4.84 3.20 1.61
N GLU A 115 -5.41 3.60 0.48
CA GLU A 115 -6.56 2.90 -0.13
C GLU A 115 -6.19 1.49 -0.61
N LYS A 116 -4.91 1.27 -0.92
CA LYS A 116 -4.36 -0.01 -1.34
C LYS A 116 -3.84 -0.86 -0.18
N ARG A 117 -4.06 -0.43 1.08
CA ARG A 117 -3.62 -1.19 2.27
C ARG A 117 -4.27 -2.58 2.29
N PRO A 118 -3.51 -3.63 2.65
CA PRO A 118 -4.08 -4.96 2.83
C PRO A 118 -5.03 -4.98 4.04
N ILE A 119 -6.21 -5.57 3.86
CA ILE A 119 -7.18 -5.81 4.93
C ILE A 119 -7.78 -7.21 4.77
N GLU A 120 -7.99 -7.90 5.89
CA GLU A 120 -8.67 -9.19 5.88
C GLU A 120 -10.18 -9.01 5.74
N CYS A 121 -10.80 -9.80 4.86
CA CYS A 121 -12.24 -9.85 4.73
C CYS A 121 -12.86 -10.61 5.92
N GLU A 122 -13.73 -9.94 6.68
CA GLU A 122 -14.43 -10.56 7.84
C GLU A 122 -15.28 -11.80 7.50
N LEU A 123 -15.66 -11.98 6.23
CA LEU A 123 -16.51 -13.11 5.81
C LEU A 123 -15.70 -14.36 5.45
N CYS A 124 -14.52 -14.19 4.84
CA CYS A 124 -13.73 -15.29 4.28
C CYS A 124 -12.25 -15.32 4.71
N ALA A 125 -11.80 -14.36 5.52
CA ALA A 125 -10.43 -14.18 5.98
C ALA A 125 -9.37 -14.00 4.88
N GLU A 126 -9.78 -13.75 3.64
CA GLU A 126 -8.86 -13.43 2.54
C GLU A 126 -8.31 -12.01 2.69
N THR A 127 -7.02 -11.82 2.43
CA THR A 127 -6.36 -10.51 2.44
C THR A 127 -6.56 -9.81 1.10
N ILE A 128 -7.16 -8.63 1.13
CA ILE A 128 -7.60 -7.89 -0.06
C ILE A 128 -7.19 -6.42 0.08
N PRO A 129 -6.85 -5.71 -1.02
CA PRO A 129 -6.73 -4.25 -0.99
C PRO A 129 -8.02 -3.58 -0.48
N TYR A 130 -7.89 -2.58 0.39
CA TYR A 130 -9.03 -1.92 1.03
C TYR A 130 -10.03 -1.33 0.03
N ASP A 131 -9.56 -0.70 -1.05
CA ASP A 131 -10.38 -0.17 -2.13
C ASP A 131 -11.23 -1.24 -2.85
N LEU A 132 -10.74 -2.48 -2.92
CA LEU A 132 -11.45 -3.60 -3.52
C LEU A 132 -12.38 -4.34 -2.54
N LEU A 133 -12.27 -4.08 -1.23
CA LEU A 133 -13.03 -4.81 -0.20
C LEU A 133 -14.55 -4.73 -0.42
N PHE A 134 -15.06 -3.56 -0.79
CA PHE A 134 -16.50 -3.38 -1.04
C PHE A 134 -16.98 -4.24 -2.21
N TYR A 135 -16.25 -4.18 -3.33
CA TYR A 135 -16.56 -4.99 -4.50
C TYR A 135 -16.47 -6.47 -4.18
N HIS A 136 -15.44 -6.90 -3.45
CA HIS A 136 -15.29 -8.27 -3.01
C HIS A 136 -16.49 -8.73 -2.18
N LYS A 137 -16.81 -8.03 -1.07
CA LYS A 137 -17.91 -8.40 -0.17
C LYS A 137 -19.25 -8.53 -0.93
N LYS A 138 -19.49 -7.65 -1.92
CA LYS A 138 -20.73 -7.61 -2.70
C LYS A 138 -20.79 -8.65 -3.83
N GLN A 139 -19.69 -8.87 -4.54
CA GLN A 139 -19.72 -9.55 -5.85
C GLN A 139 -18.92 -10.85 -5.92
N THR A 140 -17.76 -10.95 -5.27
CA THR A 140 -16.85 -12.08 -5.49
C THR A 140 -16.69 -12.97 -4.26
N CYS A 141 -16.88 -12.43 -3.05
CA CYS A 141 -16.75 -13.18 -1.80
C CYS A 141 -17.65 -14.41 -1.78
N LEU A 142 -17.06 -15.60 -1.67
CA LEU A 142 -17.79 -16.87 -1.70
C LEU A 142 -18.60 -17.14 -0.42
N GLU A 143 -18.25 -16.44 0.66
CA GLU A 143 -18.92 -16.51 1.96
C GLU A 143 -20.07 -15.50 2.07
N ARG A 144 -20.24 -14.60 1.09
CA ARG A 144 -21.37 -13.65 1.07
C ARG A 144 -22.71 -14.39 0.97
N LEU A 145 -23.74 -13.82 1.59
CA LEU A 145 -25.10 -14.32 1.46
C LEU A 145 -25.72 -13.88 0.14
N VAL A 146 -26.38 -14.83 -0.50
CA VAL A 146 -27.04 -14.66 -1.78
C VAL A 146 -28.41 -15.35 -1.79
N ARG A 147 -29.30 -14.94 -2.70
CA ARG A 147 -30.55 -15.65 -2.97
C ARG A 147 -30.36 -16.71 -4.06
N CYS A 148 -31.19 -17.75 -3.99
CA CYS A 148 -31.45 -18.66 -5.09
C CYS A 148 -32.04 -17.88 -6.28
N ARG A 149 -31.72 -18.30 -7.50
CA ARG A 149 -32.21 -17.71 -8.76
C ARG A 149 -33.41 -18.46 -9.35
N ASN A 150 -33.69 -19.68 -8.88
CA ASN A 150 -34.87 -20.42 -9.33
C ASN A 150 -36.12 -19.70 -8.82
N ASP A 151 -37.08 -19.50 -9.72
CA ASP A 151 -38.32 -18.79 -9.40
C ASP A 151 -39.10 -19.49 -8.28
N GLY A 152 -39.75 -18.72 -7.42
CA GLY A 152 -40.42 -19.24 -6.22
C GLY A 152 -39.52 -19.67 -5.05
N CYS A 153 -38.20 -19.80 -5.24
CA CYS A 153 -37.30 -20.18 -4.15
C CYS A 153 -36.81 -18.98 -3.34
N LEU A 154 -37.19 -18.91 -2.05
CA LEU A 154 -36.80 -17.81 -1.15
C LEU A 154 -35.50 -18.06 -0.36
N SER A 155 -34.78 -19.14 -0.66
CA SER A 155 -33.59 -19.55 0.09
C SER A 155 -32.48 -18.50 0.01
N LYS A 156 -31.88 -18.18 1.17
CA LYS A 156 -30.63 -17.43 1.28
C LYS A 156 -29.50 -18.36 1.70
N LEU A 157 -28.38 -18.32 1.00
CA LEU A 157 -27.26 -19.23 1.17
C LEU A 157 -25.93 -18.54 0.90
N LYS A 158 -24.83 -19.14 1.34
CA LYS A 158 -23.49 -18.67 0.96
C LYS A 158 -23.27 -18.88 -0.54
N ALA A 159 -22.62 -17.92 -1.20
CA ALA A 159 -22.42 -17.94 -2.65
C ALA A 159 -21.78 -19.23 -3.17
N ARG A 160 -20.83 -19.82 -2.43
CA ARG A 160 -20.22 -21.12 -2.76
C ARG A 160 -21.21 -22.27 -2.92
N PHE A 161 -22.33 -22.25 -2.20
CA PHE A 161 -23.30 -23.34 -2.21
C PHE A 161 -24.42 -23.13 -3.22
N ARG A 162 -24.52 -21.95 -3.83
CA ARG A 162 -25.61 -21.62 -4.76
C ARG A 162 -25.69 -22.59 -5.95
N PRO A 163 -24.59 -22.93 -6.67
CA PRO A 163 -24.69 -23.82 -7.82
C PRO A 163 -25.23 -25.21 -7.47
N VAL A 164 -24.79 -25.77 -6.35
CA VAL A 164 -25.26 -27.09 -5.90
C VAL A 164 -26.71 -27.04 -5.45
N HIS A 165 -27.12 -25.96 -4.77
CA HIS A 165 -28.53 -25.76 -4.42
C HIS A 165 -29.39 -25.68 -5.68
N GLU A 166 -29.10 -24.76 -6.60
CA GLU A 166 -29.93 -24.47 -7.77
C GLU A 166 -30.10 -25.68 -8.70
N ASN A 167 -29.05 -26.46 -8.92
CA ASN A 167 -29.06 -27.55 -9.91
C ASN A 167 -29.44 -28.91 -9.33
N VAL A 168 -29.25 -29.12 -8.02
CA VAL A 168 -29.42 -30.45 -7.42
C VAL A 168 -30.50 -30.44 -6.34
N ARG A 169 -30.40 -29.52 -5.38
CA ARG A 169 -31.17 -29.59 -4.13
C ARG A 169 -32.45 -28.73 -4.11
N CYS A 170 -32.56 -27.74 -4.98
CA CYS A 170 -33.65 -26.77 -4.96
C CYS A 170 -34.96 -27.44 -5.39
N PRO A 171 -36.03 -27.38 -4.57
CA PRO A 171 -37.34 -27.92 -4.96
C PRO A 171 -37.94 -27.22 -6.19
N TYR A 172 -37.58 -25.96 -6.41
CA TYR A 172 -38.02 -25.15 -7.54
C TYR A 172 -37.10 -25.26 -8.77
N ARG A 173 -36.13 -26.18 -8.76
CA ARG A 173 -35.28 -26.38 -9.94
C ARG A 173 -36.10 -26.95 -11.11
N PRO A 174 -35.86 -26.51 -12.35
CA PRO A 174 -36.51 -27.09 -13.52
C PRO A 174 -36.21 -28.58 -13.67
N VAL A 175 -37.20 -29.35 -14.11
CA VAL A 175 -37.11 -30.76 -14.48
C VAL A 175 -37.90 -31.05 -15.73
N VAL A 176 -37.43 -32.04 -16.48
CA VAL A 176 -38.23 -32.69 -17.51
C VAL A 176 -39.26 -33.60 -16.85
N CYS A 177 -40.46 -33.65 -17.44
CA CYS A 177 -41.43 -34.65 -17.08
C CYS A 177 -41.13 -35.97 -17.81
N GLU A 178 -41.66 -37.08 -17.31
CA GLU A 178 -41.50 -38.43 -17.85
C GLU A 178 -41.98 -38.54 -19.31
N TRP A 179 -43.00 -37.75 -19.67
CA TRP A 179 -43.58 -37.73 -21.01
C TRP A 179 -42.86 -36.77 -21.97
N GLY A 180 -41.85 -36.02 -21.51
CA GLY A 180 -41.02 -35.15 -22.34
C GLY A 180 -41.75 -33.95 -22.96
N CYS A 181 -42.64 -33.29 -22.22
CA CYS A 181 -43.28 -32.06 -22.70
C CYS A 181 -42.31 -30.87 -22.79
N ASP A 182 -42.59 -29.91 -23.66
CA ASP A 182 -41.71 -28.76 -23.92
C ASP A 182 -41.63 -27.76 -22.74
N GLU A 183 -42.73 -27.59 -21.99
CA GLU A 183 -42.79 -26.65 -20.85
C GLU A 183 -42.03 -27.15 -19.61
N GLY A 184 -41.98 -28.47 -19.43
CA GLY A 184 -41.47 -29.09 -18.19
C GLY A 184 -42.21 -28.62 -16.94
N THR A 185 -41.57 -28.73 -15.78
CA THR A 185 -42.09 -28.24 -14.49
C THR A 185 -40.94 -28.09 -13.48
N THR A 186 -41.24 -27.77 -12.22
CA THR A 186 -40.25 -27.81 -11.14
C THR A 186 -40.26 -29.15 -10.42
N PHE A 187 -39.18 -29.50 -9.74
CA PHE A 187 -39.08 -30.77 -9.01
C PHE A 187 -40.22 -30.98 -8.01
N GLN A 188 -40.62 -29.94 -7.28
CA GLN A 188 -41.69 -30.00 -6.29
C GLN A 188 -43.06 -30.33 -6.91
N PHE A 189 -43.33 -29.86 -8.13
CA PHE A 189 -44.63 -30.06 -8.80
C PHE A 189 -44.61 -31.18 -9.85
N LYS A 190 -43.49 -31.91 -10.01
CA LYS A 190 -43.33 -32.95 -11.04
C LYS A 190 -44.45 -34.00 -11.01
N VAL A 191 -44.74 -34.55 -9.83
CA VAL A 191 -45.76 -35.61 -9.68
C VAL A 191 -47.15 -35.10 -10.06
N GLN A 192 -47.53 -33.93 -9.54
CA GLN A 192 -48.82 -33.31 -9.85
C GLN A 192 -48.94 -33.01 -11.34
N HIS A 193 -47.90 -32.42 -11.94
CA HIS A 193 -47.86 -32.15 -13.37
C HIS A 193 -48.06 -33.43 -14.19
N GLU A 194 -47.32 -34.50 -13.90
CA GLU A 194 -47.35 -35.74 -14.68
C GLU A 194 -48.68 -36.50 -14.58
N MET A 195 -49.37 -36.38 -13.45
CA MET A 195 -50.63 -37.08 -13.20
C MET A 195 -51.86 -36.29 -13.65
N GLU A 196 -51.85 -34.96 -13.51
CA GLU A 196 -53.07 -34.16 -13.63
C GLU A 196 -52.99 -33.16 -14.79
N GLU A 197 -51.85 -32.49 -14.96
CA GLU A 197 -51.74 -31.28 -15.81
C GLU A 197 -51.10 -31.55 -17.19
N CYS A 198 -50.23 -32.54 -17.30
CA CYS A 198 -49.41 -32.75 -18.50
C CYS A 198 -50.26 -33.21 -19.69
N MET A 199 -50.22 -32.47 -20.79
CA MET A 199 -51.01 -32.78 -21.99
C MET A 199 -50.54 -34.04 -22.75
N LEU A 200 -49.30 -34.48 -22.50
CA LEU A 200 -48.75 -35.71 -23.07
C LEU A 200 -49.01 -36.95 -22.20
N ARG A 201 -49.60 -36.79 -21.00
CA ARG A 201 -49.90 -37.93 -20.13
C ARG A 201 -50.95 -38.85 -20.77
N PRO A 202 -50.84 -40.18 -20.60
CA PRO A 202 -51.83 -41.13 -21.09
C PRO A 202 -53.11 -41.09 -20.23
N VAL A 203 -54.27 -41.07 -20.87
CA VAL A 203 -55.59 -41.20 -20.22
C VAL A 203 -56.41 -42.31 -20.85
N PRO A 204 -57.24 -43.02 -20.05
CA PRO A 204 -58.14 -44.02 -20.58
C PRO A 204 -59.23 -43.35 -21.44
N CYS A 205 -59.61 -44.01 -22.53
CA CYS A 205 -60.76 -43.57 -23.31
C CYS A 205 -62.06 -43.77 -22.50
N PRO A 206 -62.89 -42.74 -22.29
CA PRO A 206 -64.13 -42.86 -21.53
C PRO A 206 -65.16 -43.77 -22.21
N LEU A 207 -65.10 -43.90 -23.54
CA LEU A 207 -65.93 -44.83 -24.32
C LEU A 207 -65.45 -46.28 -24.25
N LYS A 208 -64.30 -46.55 -23.61
CA LYS A 208 -63.67 -47.88 -23.49
C LYS A 208 -63.46 -48.57 -24.85
N CYS A 209 -63.12 -47.78 -25.89
CA CYS A 209 -62.69 -48.32 -27.18
C CYS A 209 -61.41 -49.18 -27.00
N GLY A 210 -61.08 -50.01 -28.01
CA GLY A 210 -59.95 -50.96 -27.92
C GLY A 210 -58.56 -50.33 -27.71
N SER A 211 -58.42 -49.02 -27.90
CA SER A 211 -57.22 -48.24 -27.53
C SER A 211 -57.14 -48.10 -26.00
N LYS A 212 -56.18 -48.80 -25.38
CA LYS A 212 -56.04 -48.83 -23.90
C LYS A 212 -55.89 -47.44 -23.27
N THR A 213 -55.17 -46.53 -23.92
CA THR A 213 -55.01 -45.13 -23.51
C THR A 213 -54.73 -44.23 -24.72
N VAL A 214 -55.03 -42.93 -24.60
CA VAL A 214 -54.67 -41.89 -25.57
C VAL A 214 -53.99 -40.72 -24.85
N GLN A 215 -53.18 -39.91 -25.54
CA GLN A 215 -52.62 -38.68 -24.95
C GLN A 215 -53.72 -37.68 -24.64
N ALA A 216 -53.59 -36.97 -23.51
CA ALA A 216 -54.60 -36.02 -23.04
C ALA A 216 -55.02 -35.01 -24.11
N PHE A 217 -54.04 -34.42 -24.81
CA PHE A 217 -54.28 -33.42 -25.85
C PHE A 217 -55.09 -33.97 -27.05
N CYS A 218 -55.00 -35.27 -27.33
CA CYS A 218 -55.71 -35.91 -28.44
C CYS A 218 -57.11 -36.41 -28.07
N LEU A 219 -57.48 -36.41 -26.79
CA LEU A 219 -58.68 -37.10 -26.31
C LEU A 219 -59.97 -36.59 -26.98
N ASP A 220 -60.13 -35.28 -27.13
CA ASP A 220 -61.33 -34.70 -27.75
C ASP A 220 -61.48 -35.12 -29.21
N LYS A 221 -60.38 -35.10 -29.96
CA LYS A 221 -60.37 -35.55 -31.37
C LYS A 221 -60.62 -37.05 -31.49
N HIS A 222 -60.08 -37.83 -30.57
CA HIS A 222 -60.28 -39.28 -30.54
C HIS A 222 -61.75 -39.64 -30.30
N ILE A 223 -62.42 -39.01 -29.32
CA ILE A 223 -63.84 -39.23 -29.03
C ILE A 223 -64.73 -38.85 -30.23
N GLN A 224 -64.35 -37.85 -31.02
CA GLN A 224 -65.10 -37.45 -32.21
C GLN A 224 -64.94 -38.40 -33.40
N SER A 225 -63.91 -39.26 -33.39
CA SER A 225 -63.58 -40.17 -34.50
C SER A 225 -64.01 -41.62 -34.29
N GLU A 226 -64.49 -41.97 -33.10
CA GLU A 226 -65.02 -43.29 -32.71
C GLU A 226 -66.56 -43.28 -32.71
#